data_AF-C3MLK0-F1
#
_entry.id   AF-C3MLK0-F1
#
_cell.length_a   1.000
_cell.length_b   1.000
_cell.length_c   1.000
_cell.angle_alpha   90.00
_cell.angle_beta   90.00
_cell.angle_gamma   90.00
#
_symmetry.space_group_name_H-M   'P 1'
#
loop_
_entity.id
_entity.type
_entity.pdbx_description
1 polymer ?
#
loop_
_entity_poly.entity_id
_entity_poly.type
_entity_poly.pdbx_seq_one_letter_code
_entity_poly.pdbx_strand_id
1 'polypeptide(L)'
;MIKFQIDLKFVKIEGEKSPSQALQKALSKLGNTIIGIDEVQNIITPWFIRVLSVAYNTTDIRFVYTGSMIVMSKILTGEGKGEKFSYQFKGRPIIEIEIKPFTFEESVNFLKYGKDTCNINMSEEEIIDASNTYRGIIV
;
A
#
# COMPACT_ATOMS: atom_id res chain seq x y z
N MET A 1 17.08 11.60 18.00
CA MET A 1 16.51 12.02 16.71
C MET A 1 16.67 10.88 15.73
N ILE A 2 15.59 10.19 15.37
CA ILE A 2 15.63 8.99 14.52
C ILE A 2 15.42 9.45 13.07
N LYS A 3 16.40 9.20 12.19
CA LYS A 3 16.30 9.46 10.75
C LYS A 3 15.88 8.18 10.04
N PHE A 4 14.79 8.23 9.29
CA PHE A 4 14.37 7.15 8.41
C PHE A 4 14.80 7.48 6.97
N GLN A 5 15.43 6.52 6.29
CA GLN A 5 15.78 6.59 4.88
C GLN A 5 15.14 5.38 4.20
N ILE A 6 14.31 5.63 3.20
CA ILE A 6 13.63 4.59 2.41
C ILE A 6 14.28 4.58 1.03
N ASP A 7 14.93 3.49 0.65
CA ASP A 7 15.57 3.29 -0.66
C ASP A 7 14.59 2.53 -1.58
N LEU A 8 13.92 3.26 -2.47
CA LEU A 8 12.95 2.71 -3.42
C LEU A 8 13.67 2.29 -4.71
N LYS A 9 13.75 0.98 -4.97
CA LYS A 9 14.29 0.44 -6.23
C LYS A 9 13.20 -0.28 -7.02
N PHE A 10 12.95 0.20 -8.24
CA PHE A 10 12.07 -0.48 -9.18
C PHE A 10 12.83 -1.65 -9.83
N VAL A 11 12.34 -2.87 -9.64
CA VAL A 11 12.91 -4.08 -10.24
C VAL A 11 11.92 -4.61 -11.28
N LYS A 12 12.31 -4.59 -12.55
CA LYS A 12 11.56 -5.26 -13.63
C LYS A 12 12.00 -6.72 -13.67
N ILE A 13 11.07 -7.65 -13.46
CA ILE A 13 11.33 -9.09 -13.47
C ILE A 13 10.66 -9.67 -14.71
N GLU A 14 11.46 -10.13 -15.67
CA GLU A 14 11.03 -10.88 -16.86
C GLU A 14 11.61 -12.29 -16.78
N GLY A 15 10.82 -13.34 -17.05
CA GLY A 15 11.28 -14.71 -16.92
C GLY A 15 10.59 -15.70 -17.86
N GLU A 16 11.38 -16.48 -18.60
CA GLU A 16 10.92 -17.40 -19.65
C GLU A 16 10.62 -18.85 -19.18
N LYS A 17 10.98 -19.27 -17.95
CA LYS A 17 10.66 -20.61 -17.41
C LYS A 17 10.43 -20.61 -15.90
N SER A 18 9.59 -21.56 -15.42
CA SER A 18 9.24 -21.90 -14.03
C SER A 18 9.77 -20.92 -12.96
N PRO A 19 9.10 -19.77 -12.77
CA PRO A 19 9.71 -18.55 -12.21
C PRO A 19 10.05 -18.59 -10.71
N SER A 20 9.84 -19.72 -10.03
CA SER A 20 9.96 -19.77 -8.57
C SER A 20 11.41 -19.81 -8.08
N GLN A 21 12.29 -20.64 -8.64
CA GLN A 21 13.63 -20.85 -8.08
C GLN A 21 14.58 -19.67 -8.35
N ALA A 22 14.57 -19.13 -9.57
CA ALA A 22 15.39 -17.96 -9.92
C ALA A 22 14.97 -16.73 -9.10
N LEU A 23 13.67 -16.55 -8.93
CA LEU A 23 13.10 -15.47 -8.14
C LEU A 23 13.36 -15.65 -6.64
N GLN A 24 13.22 -16.86 -6.10
CA GLN A 24 13.62 -17.16 -4.72
C GLN A 24 15.08 -16.80 -4.48
N LYS A 25 15.97 -17.17 -5.41
CA LYS A 25 17.40 -16.87 -5.31
C LYS A 25 17.71 -15.38 -5.47
N ALA A 26 16.90 -14.65 -6.24
CA ALA A 26 17.03 -13.19 -6.36
C ALA A 26 16.54 -12.49 -5.08
N LEU A 27 15.38 -12.89 -4.56
CA LEU A 27 14.78 -12.34 -3.36
C LEU A 27 15.59 -12.66 -2.10
N SER A 28 16.14 -13.87 -1.98
CA SER A 28 16.98 -14.24 -0.82
C SER A 28 18.25 -13.39 -0.70
N LYS A 29 18.75 -12.82 -1.80
CA LYS A 29 19.90 -11.91 -1.78
C LYS A 29 19.58 -10.52 -1.26
N LEU A 30 18.30 -10.15 -1.17
CA LEU A 30 17.89 -8.82 -0.67
C LEU A 30 17.90 -8.74 0.85
N GLY A 31 18.01 -9.87 1.57
CA GLY A 31 18.02 -9.87 3.04
C GLY A 31 16.76 -9.24 3.64
N ASN A 32 16.92 -8.49 4.75
CA ASN A 32 15.85 -7.76 5.40
C ASN A 32 15.53 -6.46 4.65
N THR A 33 14.67 -6.56 3.64
CA THR A 33 14.24 -5.46 2.78
C THR A 33 12.74 -5.24 2.89
N ILE A 34 12.30 -3.96 2.82
CA ILE A 34 10.89 -3.60 2.68
C ILE A 34 10.63 -3.24 1.21
N ILE A 35 9.67 -3.89 0.58
CA ILE A 35 9.25 -3.62 -0.80
C ILE A 35 7.85 -2.99 -0.77
N GLY A 36 7.78 -1.70 -1.13
CA GLY A 36 6.53 -0.98 -1.34
C GLY A 36 6.03 -1.17 -2.77
N ILE A 37 4.74 -1.48 -2.92
CA ILE A 37 4.08 -1.65 -4.21
C ILE A 37 2.86 -0.75 -4.22
N ASP A 38 2.94 0.29 -5.04
CA ASP A 38 1.86 1.25 -5.17
C ASP A 38 0.80 0.74 -6.15
N GLU A 39 -0.48 0.96 -5.83
CA GLU A 39 -1.63 0.58 -6.64
C GLU A 39 -1.59 -0.88 -7.14
N VAL A 40 -1.44 -1.81 -6.20
CA VAL A 40 -1.23 -3.24 -6.47
C VAL A 40 -2.28 -3.85 -7.41
N GLN A 41 -3.49 -3.28 -7.45
CA GLN A 41 -4.55 -3.69 -8.37
C GLN A 41 -4.14 -3.65 -9.85
N ASN A 42 -3.20 -2.78 -10.22
CA ASN A 42 -2.78 -2.60 -11.61
C ASN A 42 -1.87 -3.75 -12.09
N ILE A 43 -1.23 -4.46 -11.16
CA ILE A 43 -0.23 -5.49 -11.47
C ILE A 43 -0.63 -6.89 -10.97
N ILE A 44 -1.78 -7.01 -10.29
CA ILE A 44 -2.13 -8.26 -9.63
C ILE A 44 -2.54 -9.37 -10.59
N THR A 45 -1.68 -10.38 -10.65
CA THR A 45 -1.86 -11.59 -11.45
C THR A 45 -1.75 -12.85 -10.58
N PRO A 46 -2.29 -14.01 -11.01
CA PRO A 46 -2.15 -15.25 -10.23
C PRO A 46 -0.69 -15.64 -10.04
N TRP A 47 0.15 -15.33 -11.04
CA TRP A 47 1.60 -15.51 -10.96
C TRP A 47 2.21 -14.63 -9.85
N PHE A 48 1.84 -13.35 -9.80
CA PHE A 48 2.32 -12.42 -8.78
C PHE A 48 1.97 -12.89 -7.36
N ILE A 49 0.75 -13.40 -7.14
CA ILE A 49 0.38 -13.97 -5.83
C ILE A 49 1.26 -15.18 -5.45
N ARG A 50 1.59 -16.03 -6.41
CA ARG A 50 2.50 -17.17 -6.18
C ARG A 50 3.91 -16.71 -5.81
N VAL A 51 4.39 -15.62 -6.42
CA VAL A 51 5.67 -15.00 -6.07
C VAL A 51 5.66 -14.51 -4.62
N LEU A 52 4.64 -13.74 -4.25
CA LEU A 52 4.49 -13.21 -2.88
C LEU A 52 4.39 -14.34 -1.86
N SER A 53 3.65 -15.39 -2.22
CA SER A 53 3.47 -16.59 -1.42
C SER A 53 4.81 -17.28 -1.09
N VAL A 54 5.69 -17.35 -2.08
CA VAL A 54 7.03 -17.91 -1.94
C VAL A 54 7.92 -16.99 -1.11
N ALA A 55 7.93 -15.69 -1.42
CA ALA A 55 8.75 -14.70 -0.73
C ALA A 55 8.45 -14.64 0.77
N TYR A 56 7.17 -14.63 1.14
CA TYR A 56 6.71 -14.64 2.54
C TYR A 56 7.25 -15.84 3.35
N ASN A 57 7.41 -17.00 2.71
CA ASN A 57 7.80 -18.24 3.39
C ASN A 57 9.32 -18.44 3.44
N THR A 58 10.07 -17.89 2.49
CA THR A 58 11.47 -18.26 2.27
C THR A 58 12.45 -17.10 2.40
N THR A 59 11.99 -15.89 2.74
CA THR A 59 12.82 -14.68 2.79
C THR A 59 12.41 -13.78 3.95
N ASP A 60 13.32 -12.90 4.38
CA ASP A 60 13.07 -11.86 5.38
C ASP A 60 12.49 -10.57 4.78
N ILE A 61 11.94 -10.65 3.57
CA ILE A 61 11.36 -9.51 2.87
C ILE A 61 9.98 -9.21 3.44
N ARG A 62 9.73 -7.94 3.74
CA ARG A 62 8.40 -7.42 4.09
C ARG A 62 7.83 -6.66 2.91
N PHE A 63 6.59 -6.96 2.56
CA PHE A 63 5.89 -6.24 1.50
C PHE A 63 4.87 -5.28 2.11
N VAL A 64 4.82 -4.07 1.55
CA VAL A 64 3.77 -3.09 1.80
C VAL A 64 3.07 -2.85 0.49
N TYR A 65 1.75 -3.04 0.46
CA TYR A 65 0.94 -2.79 -0.71
C TYR A 65 0.01 -1.63 -0.40
N THR A 66 -0.14 -0.71 -1.36
CA THR A 66 -1.23 0.26 -1.35
C THR A 66 -2.20 -0.11 -2.46
N GLY A 67 -3.43 0.37 -2.32
CA GLY A 67 -4.45 0.23 -3.35
C GLY A 67 -5.80 0.67 -2.83
N SER A 68 -6.71 0.98 -3.76
CA SER A 68 -8.08 1.26 -3.37
C SER A 68 -8.74 0.02 -2.72
N MET A 69 -9.50 0.25 -1.64
CA MET A 69 -10.15 -0.81 -0.84
C MET A 69 -10.99 -1.79 -1.68
N ILE A 70 -11.59 -1.34 -2.78
CA ILE A 70 -12.48 -2.16 -3.63
C ILE A 70 -11.74 -3.35 -4.26
N VAL A 71 -10.43 -3.21 -4.52
CA VAL A 71 -9.66 -4.28 -5.15
C VAL A 71 -8.84 -5.08 -4.12
N MET A 72 -8.34 -4.44 -3.06
CA MET A 72 -7.71 -5.15 -1.93
C MET A 72 -8.66 -6.15 -1.30
N SER A 73 -9.93 -5.79 -1.09
CA SER A 73 -10.96 -6.72 -0.61
C SER A 73 -11.13 -7.92 -1.54
N LYS A 74 -11.23 -7.73 -2.86
CA LYS A 74 -11.31 -8.84 -3.85
C LYS A 74 -10.08 -9.74 -3.87
N ILE A 75 -8.89 -9.19 -3.62
CA ILE A 75 -7.64 -9.95 -3.55
C ILE A 75 -7.64 -10.83 -2.29
N LEU A 76 -8.10 -10.29 -1.16
CA LEU A 76 -8.13 -10.98 0.13
C LEU A 76 -9.26 -12.02 0.22
N THR A 77 -10.44 -11.74 -0.33
CA THR A 77 -11.60 -12.65 -0.36
C THR A 77 -11.53 -13.66 -1.51
N GLY A 78 -10.74 -13.37 -2.55
CA GLY A 78 -10.71 -14.12 -3.81
C GLY A 78 -11.99 -13.97 -4.65
N GLU A 79 -12.84 -13.00 -4.32
CA GLU A 79 -14.05 -12.72 -5.08
C GLU A 79 -13.71 -12.22 -6.49
N GLY A 80 -14.26 -12.90 -7.50
CA GLY A 80 -14.12 -12.55 -8.91
C GLY A 80 -13.04 -13.29 -9.71
N LYS A 81 -12.20 -14.15 -9.11
CA LYS A 81 -11.20 -14.96 -9.86
C LYS A 81 -11.24 -16.47 -9.58
N GLY A 82 -12.32 -16.96 -8.97
CA GLY A 82 -12.53 -18.39 -8.67
C GLY A 82 -11.69 -18.87 -7.48
N GLU A 83 -12.11 -20.00 -6.88
CA GLU A 83 -11.59 -20.52 -5.61
C GLU A 83 -10.05 -20.60 -5.51
N LYS A 84 -9.33 -20.73 -6.63
CA LYS A 84 -7.86 -20.87 -6.66
C LYS A 84 -7.07 -19.64 -6.18
N PHE A 85 -7.67 -18.45 -6.11
CA PHE A 85 -6.99 -17.22 -5.67
C PHE A 85 -7.02 -17.01 -4.16
N SER A 86 -8.16 -17.24 -3.50
CA SER A 86 -8.29 -17.04 -2.05
C SER A 86 -7.42 -18.01 -1.24
N TYR A 87 -7.20 -19.23 -1.74
CA TYR A 87 -6.41 -20.24 -1.03
C TYR A 87 -4.93 -19.87 -0.85
N GLN A 88 -4.34 -18.99 -1.65
CA GLN A 88 -2.90 -18.73 -1.58
C GLN A 88 -2.47 -17.85 -0.39
N PHE A 89 -3.40 -17.03 0.13
CA PHE A 89 -3.23 -16.26 1.37
C PHE A 89 -4.03 -16.78 2.56
N LYS A 90 -4.90 -17.79 2.36
CA LYS A 90 -5.58 -18.46 3.48
C LYS A 90 -4.56 -18.93 4.52
N GLY A 91 -4.73 -18.45 5.76
CA GLY A 91 -3.85 -18.76 6.89
C GLY A 91 -2.60 -17.89 7.02
N ARG A 92 -2.42 -16.86 6.17
CA ARG A 92 -1.31 -15.91 6.28
C ARG A 92 -1.83 -14.60 6.88
N PRO A 93 -1.35 -14.20 8.06
CA PRO A 93 -1.75 -12.92 8.65
C PRO A 93 -1.18 -11.80 7.77
N ILE A 94 -2.07 -11.08 7.10
CA ILE A 94 -1.79 -9.80 6.46
C ILE A 94 -2.21 -8.72 7.43
N ILE A 95 -1.34 -7.76 7.70
CA ILE A 95 -1.68 -6.59 8.49
C ILE A 95 -2.38 -5.61 7.56
N GLU A 96 -3.63 -5.32 7.84
CA GLU A 96 -4.42 -4.33 7.12
C GLU A 96 -4.37 -3.00 7.86
N ILE A 97 -4.01 -1.94 7.14
CA ILE A 97 -4.04 -0.56 7.63
C ILE A 97 -4.96 0.21 6.70
N GLU A 98 -6.10 0.63 7.23
CA GLU A 98 -7.08 1.44 6.51
C GLU A 98 -6.80 2.92 6.76
N ILE A 99 -6.49 3.67 5.69
CA ILE A 99 -6.38 5.13 5.75
C ILE A 99 -7.74 5.70 5.36
N LYS A 100 -8.41 6.35 6.31
CA LYS A 100 -9.71 6.99 6.10
C LYS A 100 -9.52 8.46 5.73
N PRO A 101 -10.49 9.05 5.00
CA PRO A 101 -10.58 10.51 4.91
C PRO A 101 -10.61 11.12 6.30
N PHE A 102 -10.06 12.32 6.44
CA PHE A 102 -10.12 13.03 7.70
C PHE A 102 -11.57 13.28 8.12
N THR A 103 -11.81 13.18 9.42
CA THR A 103 -13.02 13.75 10.01
C THR A 103 -13.06 15.26 9.79
N PHE A 104 -14.23 15.86 9.99
CA PHE A 104 -14.36 17.32 9.89
C PHE A 104 -13.38 18.04 10.84
N GLU A 105 -13.26 17.56 12.08
CA GLU A 105 -12.35 18.14 13.07
C GLU A 105 -10.88 17.99 12.67
N GLU A 106 -10.47 16.82 12.19
CA GLU A 106 -9.12 16.59 11.66
C GLU A 106 -8.83 17.48 10.44
N SER A 107 -9.81 17.69 9.56
CA SER A 107 -9.69 18.57 8.39
C SER A 107 -9.46 20.03 8.80
N VAL A 108 -10.27 20.52 9.75
CA VAL A 108 -10.13 21.88 10.28
C VAL A 108 -8.76 22.06 10.94
N ASN A 109 -8.35 21.11 11.78
CA ASN A 109 -7.06 21.17 12.47
C ASN A 109 -5.89 21.07 11.51
N PHE A 110 -5.99 20.24 10.47
CA PHE A 110 -4.98 20.13 9.42
C PHE A 110 -4.81 21.45 8.67
N LEU A 111 -5.92 22.09 8.28
CA LEU A 111 -5.88 23.38 7.58
C LEU A 111 -5.37 24.52 8.46
N LYS A 112 -5.74 24.54 9.75
CA LYS A 112 -5.18 25.47 10.74
C LYS A 112 -3.67 25.30 10.89
N TYR A 113 -3.22 24.05 11.03
CA TYR A 113 -1.80 23.76 11.09
C TYR A 113 -1.06 24.20 9.81
N GLY A 114 -1.66 23.94 8.64
CA GLY A 114 -1.12 24.33 7.35
C GLY A 114 -1.03 25.85 7.17
N LYS A 115 -2.08 26.60 7.52
CA LYS A 115 -2.08 28.07 7.39
C LYS A 115 -1.00 28.70 8.27
N ASP A 116 -0.86 28.22 9.51
CA ASP A 116 0.10 28.75 10.48
C ASP A 116 1.53 28.41 10.05
N THR A 117 1.77 27.18 9.59
CA THR A 117 3.08 26.71 9.13
C THR A 117 3.53 27.43 7.86
N CYS A 118 2.61 27.70 6.95
CA CYS A 118 2.89 28.34 5.66
C CYS A 118 2.73 29.88 5.71
N ASN A 119 2.38 30.45 6.86
CA ASN A 119 2.06 31.87 7.04
C ASN A 119 1.05 32.40 6.00
N ILE A 120 0.03 31.57 5.71
CA ILE A 120 -1.06 31.90 4.81
C ILE A 120 -2.18 32.53 5.63
N ASN A 121 -2.68 33.68 5.19
CA ASN A 121 -3.84 34.29 5.81
C ASN A 121 -5.11 33.62 5.30
N MET A 122 -5.78 32.88 6.18
CA MET A 122 -7.06 32.22 5.89
C MET A 122 -7.98 32.40 7.10
N SER A 123 -9.18 32.88 6.82
CA SER A 123 -10.23 33.08 7.82
C SER A 123 -10.80 31.74 8.32
N GLU A 124 -11.42 31.75 9.50
CA GLU A 124 -12.07 30.54 10.03
C GLU A 124 -13.24 30.08 9.16
N GLU A 125 -13.96 31.00 8.51
CA GLU A 125 -15.03 30.66 7.57
C GLU A 125 -14.50 29.91 6.34
N GLU A 126 -13.39 30.35 5.75
CA GLU A 126 -12.75 29.65 4.63
C GLU A 126 -12.28 28.25 5.01
N ILE A 127 -11.75 28.07 6.22
CA ILE A 127 -11.33 26.75 6.73
C ILE A 127 -12.54 25.81 6.87
N ILE A 128 -13.64 26.31 7.43
CA ILE A 128 -14.87 25.55 7.63
C ILE A 128 -15.49 25.20 6.26
N ASP A 129 -15.55 26.16 5.35
CA ASP A 129 -16.08 25.96 3.99
C ASP A 129 -15.25 24.94 3.21
N ALA A 130 -13.93 25.03 3.25
CA ALA A 130 -13.03 24.05 2.64
C ALA A 130 -13.21 22.65 3.28
N SER A 131 -13.32 22.57 4.60
CA SER A 131 -13.51 21.29 5.30
C SER A 131 -14.83 20.61 4.93
N ASN A 132 -15.90 21.38 4.75
CA ASN A 132 -17.20 20.87 4.30
C ASN A 132 -17.19 20.48 2.82
N THR A 133 -16.50 21.25 1.98
CA THR A 133 -16.43 21.05 0.53
C THR A 133 -15.63 19.81 0.17
N TYR A 134 -14.43 19.66 0.75
CA TYR A 134 -13.50 18.59 0.40
C TYR A 134 -13.67 17.32 1.25
N ARG A 135 -14.46 17.38 2.32
CA ARG A 135 -14.92 16.21 3.10
C ARG A 135 -13.78 15.28 3.55
N GLY A 136 -12.69 15.88 4.02
CA GLY A 136 -11.52 15.15 4.51
C GLY A 136 -10.63 14.51 3.44
N ILE A 137 -10.90 14.77 2.15
CA ILE A 137 -10.00 14.42 1.05
C ILE A 137 -9.21 15.67 0.67
N ILE A 138 -7.92 15.66 0.94
CA ILE A 138 -7.03 16.77 0.57
C ILE A 138 -6.47 16.44 -0.81
N VAL A 139 -6.76 17.31 -1.79
CA VAL A 139 -6.38 17.17 -3.20
C VAL A 139 -5.20 18.10 -3.52
#